data_AF-A0A947JEC0-F1
#
_entry.id   AF-A0A947JEC0-F1
#
_cell.length_a   1.000
_cell.length_b   1.000
_cell.length_c   1.000
_cell.angle_alpha   90.00
_cell.angle_beta   90.00
_cell.angle_gamma   90.00
#
_symmetry.space_group_name_H-M   'P 1'
#
loop_
_entity.id
_entity.type
_entity.pdbx_description
1 polymer ?
#
loop_
_entity_poly.entity_id
_entity_poly.type
_entity_poly.pdbx_seq_one_letter_code
_entity_poly.pdbx_strand_id
1 'polypeptide(L)'
;MALTKTTSVVTVDAWQAVTAGTLVVGADGDISASYDTLLYIQVALVEAVAQAGCTVMVEVSYTGNDWIKLTEFTGTAETPATTTINDAAVTAADTAITLTDATTGDFDVPGRLWYIKDGTIANSEAVRTKVNATHTVTLCDAILRSHADSLNVYDRVDEWVVQIPFAASFVRTLINNTDADADVDFTTRVSKVTAIS
;
A
#
# COMPACT_ATOMS: atom_id res chain seq x y z
N MET A 1 -29.76 9.57 -22.39
CA MET A 1 -29.31 10.00 -21.06
C MET A 1 -28.03 9.23 -20.74
N ALA A 2 -27.00 9.90 -20.22
CA ALA A 2 -25.78 9.24 -19.79
C ALA A 2 -25.97 8.74 -18.36
N LEU A 3 -25.67 7.46 -18.12
CA LEU A 3 -25.64 6.89 -16.77
C LEU A 3 -24.49 7.50 -15.98
N THR A 4 -24.76 7.95 -14.76
CA THR A 4 -23.78 8.49 -13.82
C THR A 4 -23.53 7.48 -12.71
N LYS A 5 -22.26 7.25 -12.36
CA LYS A 5 -21.87 6.37 -11.24
C LYS A 5 -21.27 7.18 -10.10
N THR A 6 -21.63 6.83 -8.86
CA THR A 6 -20.99 7.36 -7.65
C THR A 6 -20.06 6.31 -7.08
N THR A 7 -18.80 6.69 -6.85
CA THR A 7 -17.76 5.81 -6.28
C THR A 7 -17.29 6.34 -4.93
N SER A 8 -17.12 5.46 -3.96
CA SER A 8 -16.53 5.75 -2.66
C SER A 8 -15.26 4.92 -2.49
N VAL A 9 -14.17 5.54 -2.03
CA VAL A 9 -12.93 4.85 -1.67
C VAL A 9 -12.81 4.85 -0.16
N VAL A 10 -12.63 3.68 0.43
CA VAL A 10 -12.57 3.47 1.88
C VAL A 10 -11.33 2.67 2.22
N THR A 11 -10.55 3.15 3.18
CA THR A 11 -9.46 2.37 3.78
C THR A 11 -10.06 1.26 4.64
N VAL A 12 -9.69 0.01 4.36
CA VAL A 12 -10.07 -1.15 5.19
C VAL A 12 -9.02 -1.34 6.26
N ASP A 13 -7.76 -1.46 5.83
CA ASP A 13 -6.59 -1.51 6.69
C ASP A 13 -5.74 -0.25 6.50
N ALA A 14 -5.53 0.52 7.58
CA ALA A 14 -4.42 1.47 7.61
C ALA A 14 -3.09 0.70 7.50
N TRP A 15 -2.00 1.42 7.19
CA TRP A 15 -0.67 0.81 7.23
C TRP A 15 -0.43 0.14 8.58
N GLN A 16 -0.02 -1.13 8.54
CA GLN A 16 0.29 -1.93 9.71
C GLN A 16 1.42 -2.92 9.39
N ALA A 17 2.21 -3.27 10.40
CA ALA A 17 3.33 -4.21 10.25
C ALA A 17 2.87 -5.67 10.26
N VAL A 18 3.63 -6.49 9.55
CA VAL A 18 3.57 -7.95 9.53
C VAL A 18 4.96 -8.46 9.85
N THR A 19 5.14 -8.87 11.10
CA THR A 19 6.43 -9.32 11.60
C THR A 19 6.91 -10.56 10.82
N ALA A 20 8.22 -10.67 10.63
CA ALA A 20 8.85 -11.85 10.05
C ALA A 20 8.32 -13.17 10.67
N GLY A 21 8.01 -14.13 9.82
CA GLY A 21 7.53 -15.46 10.19
C GLY A 21 6.10 -15.49 10.74
N THR A 22 5.32 -14.41 10.57
CA THR A 22 3.95 -14.31 11.08
C THR A 22 2.90 -14.16 9.99
N LEU A 23 1.66 -14.50 10.35
CA LEU A 23 0.46 -14.27 9.56
C LEU A 23 -0.37 -13.19 10.23
N VAL A 24 -0.70 -12.13 9.49
CA VAL A 24 -1.67 -11.12 9.91
C VAL A 24 -2.94 -11.25 9.09
N VAL A 25 -4.08 -11.30 9.78
CA VAL A 25 -5.41 -11.22 9.17
C VAL A 25 -5.86 -9.76 9.26
N GLY A 26 -6.05 -9.12 8.11
CA GLY A 26 -6.55 -7.75 8.02
C GLY A 26 -8.01 -7.62 8.45
N ALA A 27 -8.48 -6.39 8.54
CA ALA A 27 -9.85 -6.07 8.92
C ALA A 27 -10.87 -6.50 7.86
N ASP A 28 -12.09 -6.71 8.32
CA ASP A 28 -13.22 -7.03 7.44
C ASP A 28 -13.74 -5.74 6.77
N GLY A 29 -13.67 -5.68 5.44
CA GLY A 29 -14.26 -4.61 4.65
C GLY A 29 -15.68 -4.94 4.22
N ASP A 30 -16.69 -4.24 4.74
CA ASP A 30 -18.09 -4.39 4.33
C ASP A 30 -18.33 -3.79 2.93
N ILE A 31 -18.68 -4.62 1.96
CA ILE A 31 -18.95 -4.28 0.56
C ILE A 31 -20.40 -4.60 0.15
N SER A 32 -21.26 -4.99 1.09
CA SER A 32 -22.61 -5.51 0.86
C SER A 32 -23.55 -4.56 0.11
N ALA A 33 -23.33 -3.24 0.24
CA ALA A 33 -24.12 -2.20 -0.43
C ALA A 33 -23.51 -1.71 -1.76
N SER A 34 -22.52 -2.41 -2.32
CA SER A 34 -21.82 -1.98 -3.54
C SER A 34 -22.39 -2.63 -4.81
N TYR A 35 -22.37 -1.89 -5.93
CA TYR A 35 -22.70 -2.39 -7.27
C TYR A 35 -21.51 -3.04 -7.98
N ASP A 36 -20.29 -2.63 -7.62
CA ASP A 36 -19.02 -3.16 -8.10
C ASP A 36 -17.95 -2.75 -7.08
N THR A 37 -16.96 -3.60 -6.86
CA THR A 37 -15.90 -3.35 -5.88
C THR A 37 -14.53 -3.77 -6.42
N LEU A 38 -13.56 -2.86 -6.28
CA LEU A 38 -12.14 -3.15 -6.46
C LEU A 38 -11.44 -3.07 -5.10
N LEU A 39 -10.68 -4.11 -4.75
CA LEU A 39 -9.75 -4.12 -3.64
C LEU A 39 -8.36 -3.74 -4.14
N TYR A 40 -7.73 -2.78 -3.47
CA TYR A 40 -6.36 -2.35 -3.68
C TYR A 40 -5.55 -2.81 -2.48
N ILE A 41 -4.44 -3.50 -2.75
CA ILE A 41 -3.53 -4.02 -1.72
C ILE A 41 -2.16 -3.45 -2.02
N GLN A 42 -1.51 -2.91 -1.00
CA GLN A 42 -0.13 -2.47 -1.08
C GLN A 42 0.67 -3.13 0.04
N VAL A 43 1.85 -3.63 -0.31
CA VAL A 43 2.81 -4.20 0.65
C VAL A 43 4.17 -3.54 0.41
N ALA A 44 4.75 -2.96 1.46
CA ALA A 44 6.05 -2.33 1.44
C ALA A 44 7.10 -3.24 2.08
N LEU A 45 8.28 -3.32 1.47
CA LEU A 45 9.44 -3.96 2.10
C LEU A 45 10.15 -2.92 2.95
N VAL A 46 10.33 -3.17 4.25
CA VAL A 46 10.67 -2.12 5.22
C VAL A 46 12.00 -2.31 5.93
N GLU A 47 12.86 -3.15 5.38
CA GLU A 47 14.20 -3.42 5.89
C GLU A 47 15.18 -3.64 4.73
N ALA A 48 16.35 -3.00 4.80
CA ALA A 48 17.41 -3.10 3.79
C ALA A 48 18.21 -4.41 3.90
N VAL A 49 17.50 -5.52 3.98
CA VAL A 49 18.01 -6.90 4.01
C VAL A 49 17.34 -7.71 2.90
N ALA A 50 17.94 -8.82 2.52
CA ALA A 50 17.35 -9.70 1.51
C ALA A 50 16.06 -10.34 2.04
N GLN A 51 14.95 -10.09 1.34
CA GLN A 51 13.65 -10.64 1.71
C GLN A 51 13.24 -11.76 0.73
N ALA A 52 12.60 -12.81 1.26
CA ALA A 52 12.00 -13.91 0.52
C ALA A 52 10.58 -13.58 0.00
N GLY A 53 10.05 -12.41 0.36
CA GLY A 53 8.70 -11.97 0.04
C GLY A 53 7.65 -12.52 0.99
N CYS A 54 6.39 -12.21 0.70
CA CYS A 54 5.23 -12.65 1.48
C CYS A 54 4.16 -13.30 0.59
N THR A 55 3.27 -14.07 1.17
CA THR A 55 2.05 -14.53 0.49
C THR A 55 0.91 -13.60 0.86
N VAL A 56 0.24 -13.05 -0.14
CA VAL A 56 -0.96 -12.21 0.00
C VAL A 56 -2.17 -13.03 -0.39
N MET A 57 -3.06 -13.32 0.55
CA MET A 57 -4.31 -14.04 0.28
C MET A 57 -5.49 -13.07 0.40
N VAL A 58 -6.38 -13.11 -0.59
CA VAL A 58 -7.64 -12.36 -0.55
C VAL A 58 -8.76 -13.34 -0.26
N GLU A 59 -9.55 -13.04 0.75
CA GLU A 59 -10.73 -13.83 1.10
C GLU A 59 -11.99 -12.99 0.99
N VAL A 60 -13.08 -13.66 0.64
CA VAL A 60 -14.42 -13.06 0.59
C VAL A 60 -15.39 -13.87 1.44
N SER A 61 -16.38 -13.18 1.99
CA SER A 61 -17.51 -13.81 2.67
C SER A 61 -18.83 -13.28 2.11
N TYR A 62 -19.80 -14.18 1.98
CA TYR A 62 -21.18 -13.86 1.58
C TYR A 62 -22.10 -13.62 2.78
N THR A 63 -21.66 -14.02 3.99
CA THR A 63 -22.47 -14.00 5.22
C THR A 63 -21.75 -13.34 6.39
N GLY A 64 -20.44 -13.12 6.31
CA GLY A 64 -19.58 -12.58 7.36
C GLY A 64 -18.94 -13.64 8.26
N ASN A 65 -19.37 -14.91 8.20
CA ASN A 65 -18.89 -15.96 9.08
C ASN A 65 -18.03 -17.02 8.37
N ASP A 66 -18.30 -17.26 7.08
CA ASP A 66 -17.58 -18.24 6.27
C ASP A 66 -16.72 -17.52 5.23
N TRP A 67 -15.41 -17.69 5.33
CA TRP A 67 -14.43 -17.05 4.46
C TRP A 67 -13.91 -18.03 3.41
N ILE A 68 -13.85 -17.58 2.16
CA ILE A 68 -13.40 -18.37 1.03
C ILE A 68 -12.26 -17.63 0.35
N LYS A 69 -11.14 -18.33 0.10
CA LYS A 69 -10.03 -17.78 -0.67
C LYS A 69 -10.49 -17.45 -2.10
N LEU A 70 -10.40 -16.17 -2.45
CA LEU A 70 -10.70 -15.66 -3.78
C LEU A 70 -9.47 -15.79 -4.69
N THR A 71 -8.33 -15.29 -4.23
CA THR A 71 -7.08 -15.30 -4.99
C THR A 71 -5.87 -15.22 -4.04
N GLU A 72 -4.70 -15.49 -4.58
CA GLU A 72 -3.42 -15.46 -3.87
C GLU A 72 -2.34 -14.84 -4.76
N PHE A 73 -1.45 -14.05 -4.16
CA PHE A 73 -0.28 -13.46 -4.80
C PHE A 73 0.97 -13.75 -3.99
N THR A 74 2.12 -13.65 -4.65
CA THR A 74 3.43 -13.67 -4.01
C THR A 74 4.04 -12.29 -4.15
N GLY A 75 4.43 -11.70 -3.02
CA GLY A 75 5.19 -10.47 -2.95
C GLY A 75 6.59 -10.63 -3.52
N THR A 76 7.21 -9.52 -3.88
CA THR A 76 8.54 -9.51 -4.45
C THR A 76 9.56 -10.00 -3.42
N ALA A 77 10.48 -10.86 -3.87
CA ALA A 77 11.65 -11.28 -3.11
C ALA A 77 12.87 -10.49 -3.60
N GLU A 78 13.32 -9.51 -2.82
CA GLU A 78 14.49 -8.69 -3.12
C GLU A 78 15.06 -8.00 -1.86
N THR A 79 16.14 -7.24 -2.03
CA THR A 79 16.65 -6.33 -1.01
C THR A 79 16.25 -4.90 -1.39
N PRO A 80 15.32 -4.26 -0.65
CA PRO A 80 14.92 -2.89 -0.98
C PRO A 80 16.10 -1.93 -0.71
N ALA A 81 16.26 -0.95 -1.58
CA ALA A 81 17.12 0.19 -1.30
C ALA A 81 16.46 1.08 -0.24
N THR A 82 17.30 1.73 0.57
CA THR A 82 16.83 2.69 1.57
C THR A 82 17.64 3.98 1.50
N THR A 83 16.95 5.09 1.73
CA THR A 83 17.53 6.40 1.92
C THR A 83 16.74 7.11 3.00
N THR A 84 17.00 8.39 3.23
CA THR A 84 16.24 9.18 4.19
C THR A 84 15.66 10.43 3.56
N ILE A 85 14.56 10.91 4.13
CA ILE A 85 14.14 12.30 3.92
C ILE A 85 15.28 13.20 4.41
N ASN A 86 15.64 14.20 3.59
CA ASN A 86 16.63 15.22 3.88
C ASN A 86 15.98 16.59 3.65
N ASP A 87 14.98 16.87 4.46
CA ASP A 87 14.13 18.03 4.32
C ASP A 87 13.58 18.43 5.69
N ALA A 88 13.94 19.64 6.13
CA ALA A 88 13.54 20.16 7.42
C ALA A 88 12.03 20.45 7.52
N ALA A 89 11.28 20.46 6.41
CA ALA A 89 9.89 20.89 6.37
C ALA A 89 9.03 20.16 5.33
N VAL A 90 9.01 18.83 5.31
CA VAL A 90 8.03 18.07 4.52
C VAL A 90 6.63 18.25 5.13
N THR A 91 5.72 18.88 4.39
CA THR A 91 4.36 19.18 4.82
C THR A 91 3.30 18.50 3.96
N ALA A 92 2.17 18.17 4.58
CA ALA A 92 1.01 17.65 3.83
C ALA A 92 0.67 18.59 2.65
N ALA A 93 0.29 17.98 1.53
CA ALA A 93 0.07 18.60 0.22
C ALA A 93 1.33 18.99 -0.58
N ASP A 94 2.54 18.73 -0.09
CA ASP A 94 3.74 18.88 -0.91
C ASP A 94 3.77 17.86 -2.06
N THR A 95 4.23 18.31 -3.24
CA THR A 95 4.38 17.46 -4.43
C THR A 95 5.85 17.19 -4.76
N ALA A 96 6.77 17.61 -3.89
CA ALA A 96 8.20 17.38 -4.03
C ALA A 96 8.80 17.10 -2.65
N ILE A 97 9.66 16.10 -2.58
CA ILE A 97 10.37 15.72 -1.36
C ILE A 97 11.86 15.69 -1.67
N THR A 98 12.67 16.18 -0.74
CA THR A 98 14.12 16.03 -0.80
C THR A 98 14.56 14.78 -0.06
N LEU A 99 15.28 13.89 -0.75
CA LEU A 99 15.90 12.70 -0.21
C LEU A 99 17.42 12.89 -0.13
N THR A 100 18.08 12.16 0.77
CA THR A 100 19.55 12.11 0.82
C THR A 100 20.15 11.58 -0.48
N ASP A 101 19.47 10.64 -1.13
CA ASP A 101 19.82 10.13 -2.46
C ASP A 101 18.53 9.72 -3.19
N ALA A 102 18.29 10.31 -4.36
CA ALA A 102 17.16 9.99 -5.25
C ALA A 102 17.62 9.43 -6.61
N THR A 103 18.86 8.94 -6.68
CA THR A 103 19.50 8.42 -7.91
C THR A 103 19.73 6.91 -7.88
N THR A 104 19.21 6.23 -6.87
CA THR A 104 19.38 4.79 -6.67
C THR A 104 18.03 4.11 -6.47
N GLY A 105 17.97 2.81 -6.79
CA GLY A 105 16.78 1.99 -6.61
C GLY A 105 15.56 2.49 -7.38
N ASP A 106 14.37 2.15 -6.90
CA ASP A 106 13.10 2.58 -7.52
C ASP A 106 12.80 4.09 -7.30
N PHE A 107 13.61 4.82 -6.52
CA PHE A 107 13.48 6.28 -6.37
C PHE A 107 13.76 7.05 -7.67
N ASP A 108 14.64 6.51 -8.52
CA ASP A 108 15.10 7.16 -9.74
C ASP A 108 14.26 6.83 -10.99
N VAL A 109 13.24 5.97 -10.83
CA VAL A 109 12.41 5.47 -11.91
C VAL A 109 11.01 6.11 -11.88
N PRO A 110 10.67 6.95 -12.87
CA PRO A 110 9.32 7.49 -12.99
C PRO A 110 8.23 6.40 -13.03
N GLY A 111 7.18 6.60 -12.25
CA GLY A 111 6.02 5.72 -12.15
C GLY A 111 6.11 4.64 -11.07
N ARG A 112 7.28 4.44 -10.44
CA ARG A 112 7.45 3.50 -9.32
C ARG A 112 6.89 4.04 -8.01
N LEU A 113 6.36 3.12 -7.21
CA LEU A 113 5.89 3.39 -5.86
C LEU A 113 7.02 3.07 -4.88
N TRP A 114 7.19 3.95 -3.90
CA TRP A 114 8.11 3.77 -2.79
C TRP A 114 7.41 4.21 -1.50
N TYR A 115 7.99 3.85 -0.35
CA TYR A 115 7.35 3.92 0.96
C TYR A 115 8.08 4.85 1.91
N ILE A 116 7.36 5.79 2.52
CA ILE A 116 7.82 6.62 3.62
C ILE A 116 7.41 5.93 4.92
N LYS A 117 8.38 5.38 5.67
CA LYS A 117 8.13 4.73 6.95
C LYS A 117 8.17 5.77 8.06
N ASP A 118 7.01 6.16 8.55
CA ASP A 118 6.89 7.08 9.68
C ASP A 118 7.18 6.34 11.00
N GLY A 119 7.57 7.09 12.04
CA GLY A 119 7.75 6.53 13.38
C GLY A 119 6.47 5.93 13.97
N THR A 120 5.30 6.39 13.51
CA THR A 120 4.02 5.71 13.72
C THR A 120 3.53 5.14 12.40
N ILE A 121 3.52 3.81 12.26
CA ILE A 121 3.19 3.14 10.98
C ILE A 121 1.85 3.59 10.38
N ALA A 122 0.84 3.88 11.20
CA ALA A 122 -0.45 4.39 10.71
C ALA A 122 -0.36 5.75 9.98
N ASN A 123 0.73 6.49 10.17
CA ASN A 123 1.04 7.74 9.48
C ASN A 123 1.93 7.54 8.24
N SER A 124 2.48 6.34 8.02
CA SER A 124 3.25 6.04 6.82
C SER A 124 2.40 6.20 5.56
N GLU A 125 3.08 6.36 4.43
CA GLU A 125 2.43 6.44 3.13
C GLU A 125 3.32 5.91 2.00
N ALA A 126 2.68 5.40 0.95
CA ALA A 126 3.35 5.09 -0.31
C ALA A 126 3.12 6.24 -1.29
N VAL A 127 4.17 6.63 -1.99
CA VAL A 127 4.17 7.75 -2.94
C VAL A 127 4.74 7.29 -4.27
N ARG A 128 4.35 7.96 -5.36
CA ARG A 128 4.76 7.59 -6.72
C ARG A 128 5.61 8.66 -7.35
N THR A 129 6.78 8.28 -7.85
CA THR A 129 7.69 9.20 -8.55
C THR A 129 7.09 9.65 -9.87
N LYS A 130 7.07 10.96 -10.11
CA LYS A 130 6.75 11.58 -11.41
C LYS A 130 8.01 11.93 -12.18
N VAL A 131 8.93 12.64 -11.52
CA VAL A 131 10.23 13.05 -12.04
C VAL A 131 11.21 13.07 -10.87
N ASN A 132 12.43 12.59 -11.09
CA ASN A 132 13.53 12.66 -10.13
C ASN A 132 14.65 13.58 -10.62
N ALA A 133 15.31 14.20 -9.64
CA ALA A 133 16.61 14.85 -9.75
C ALA A 133 17.52 14.24 -8.67
N THR A 134 18.79 14.66 -8.58
CA THR A 134 19.77 14.02 -7.70
C THR A 134 19.30 13.84 -6.25
N HIS A 135 18.65 14.85 -5.68
CA HIS A 135 18.16 14.83 -4.30
C HIS A 135 16.65 15.10 -4.20
N THR A 136 15.97 15.40 -5.31
CA THR A 136 14.57 15.85 -5.25
C THR A 136 13.71 14.94 -6.09
N VAL A 137 12.67 14.37 -5.48
CA VAL A 137 11.67 13.56 -6.14
C VAL A 137 10.39 14.38 -6.23
N THR A 138 9.93 14.67 -7.44
CA THR A 138 8.59 15.21 -7.69
C THR A 138 7.60 14.05 -7.78
N LEU A 139 6.48 14.16 -7.10
CA LEU A 139 5.48 13.10 -6.96
C LEU A 139 4.34 13.24 -7.97
N CYS A 140 3.67 12.13 -8.27
CA CYS A 140 2.43 12.13 -9.07
C CYS A 140 1.28 12.78 -8.31
N ASP A 141 1.17 12.47 -7.03
CA ASP A 141 0.16 12.98 -6.11
C ASP A 141 0.85 13.62 -4.92
N ALA A 142 0.18 14.59 -4.30
CA ALA A 142 0.71 15.25 -3.13
C ALA A 142 0.71 14.31 -1.91
N ILE A 143 1.70 14.47 -1.04
CA ILE A 143 1.74 13.72 0.22
C ILE A 143 0.56 14.06 1.13
N LEU A 144 0.07 13.08 1.86
CA LEU A 144 -1.11 13.25 2.69
C LEU A 144 -0.77 13.80 4.07
N ARG A 145 0.48 13.61 4.51
CA ARG A 145 0.92 13.95 5.86
C ARG A 145 2.25 14.68 5.84
N SER A 146 2.51 15.41 6.92
CA SER A 146 3.84 15.94 7.18
C SER A 146 4.74 14.83 7.70
N HIS A 147 6.00 14.84 7.28
CA HIS A 147 6.99 13.85 7.68
C HIS A 147 8.21 14.53 8.29
N ALA A 148 8.79 13.88 9.30
CA ALA A 148 10.00 14.38 9.93
C ALA A 148 11.22 14.20 9.02
N ASP A 149 12.19 15.10 9.18
CA ASP A 149 13.52 14.92 8.60
C ASP A 149 14.16 13.61 9.09
N SER A 150 15.06 13.05 8.28
CA SER A 150 15.79 11.81 8.58
C SER A 150 14.94 10.54 8.76
N LEU A 151 13.65 10.56 8.35
CA LEU A 151 12.84 9.34 8.27
C LEU A 151 13.33 8.42 7.15
N ASN A 152 13.33 7.12 7.43
CA ASN A 152 13.67 6.11 6.43
C ASN A 152 12.60 6.04 5.35
N VAL A 153 13.07 5.97 4.11
CA VAL A 153 12.23 5.65 2.96
C VAL A 153 12.78 4.41 2.29
N TYR A 154 11.88 3.57 1.77
CA TYR A 154 12.19 2.30 1.14
C TYR A 154 11.67 2.32 -0.28
N ASP A 155 12.49 1.87 -1.22
CA ASP A 155 12.17 2.02 -2.63
C ASP A 155 11.11 1.04 -3.13
N ARG A 156 10.75 0.02 -2.32
CA ARG A 156 9.86 -1.05 -2.77
C ARG A 156 8.48 -1.06 -2.14
N VAL A 157 7.47 -0.94 -3.02
CA VAL A 157 6.06 -1.24 -2.73
C VAL A 157 5.48 -2.07 -3.86
N ASP A 158 4.95 -3.24 -3.52
CA ASP A 158 4.12 -4.03 -4.42
C ASP A 158 2.66 -3.58 -4.34
N GLU A 159 1.98 -3.56 -5.48
CA GLU A 159 0.59 -3.15 -5.59
C GLU A 159 -0.22 -4.17 -6.40
N TRP A 160 -1.35 -4.61 -5.84
CA TRP A 160 -2.31 -5.48 -6.52
C TRP A 160 -3.70 -4.87 -6.50
N VAL A 161 -4.44 -5.11 -7.58
CA VAL A 161 -5.84 -4.72 -7.71
C VAL A 161 -6.67 -5.95 -8.02
N VAL A 162 -7.70 -6.19 -7.22
CA VAL A 162 -8.56 -7.37 -7.33
C VAL A 162 -10.01 -6.93 -7.47
N GLN A 163 -10.67 -7.39 -8.53
CA GLN A 163 -12.10 -7.24 -8.65
C GLN A 163 -12.82 -8.23 -7.74
N ILE A 164 -13.72 -7.73 -6.90
CA ILE A 164 -14.48 -8.55 -5.97
C ILE A 164 -15.80 -8.99 -6.61
N PRO A 165 -16.18 -10.28 -6.51
CA PRO A 165 -17.47 -10.74 -7.02
C PRO A 165 -18.64 -9.97 -6.39
N PHE A 166 -19.58 -9.51 -7.21
CA PHE A 166 -20.72 -8.67 -6.79
C PHE A 166 -21.55 -9.26 -5.64
N ALA A 167 -21.64 -10.59 -5.54
CA ALA A 167 -22.44 -11.23 -4.50
C ALA A 167 -21.73 -11.28 -3.12
N ALA A 168 -20.43 -11.02 -3.04
CA ALA A 168 -19.71 -11.00 -1.77
C ALA A 168 -20.15 -9.80 -0.92
N SER A 169 -20.30 -10.04 0.38
CA SER A 169 -20.69 -9.00 1.35
C SER A 169 -19.48 -8.44 2.11
N PHE A 170 -18.43 -9.23 2.28
CA PHE A 170 -17.21 -8.84 2.98
C PHE A 170 -15.98 -9.29 2.21
N VAL A 171 -14.92 -8.51 2.34
CA VAL A 171 -13.58 -8.83 1.83
C VAL A 171 -12.55 -8.56 2.91
N ARG A 172 -11.52 -9.39 2.98
CA ARG A 172 -10.34 -9.16 3.84
C ARG A 172 -9.08 -9.66 3.15
N THR A 173 -7.95 -9.19 3.63
CA THR A 173 -6.63 -9.61 3.14
C THR A 173 -5.85 -10.25 4.27
N LEU A 174 -5.16 -11.35 3.97
CA LEU A 174 -4.23 -12.00 4.88
C LEU A 174 -2.83 -11.88 4.30
N ILE A 175 -1.89 -11.41 5.10
CA ILE A 175 -0.48 -11.32 4.72
C ILE A 175 0.29 -12.33 5.55
N ASN A 176 0.78 -13.37 4.89
CA ASN A 176 1.69 -14.35 5.48
C ASN A 176 3.12 -13.93 5.14
N ASN A 177 3.83 -13.33 6.10
CA ASN A 177 5.23 -13.02 5.92
C ASN A 177 6.05 -14.29 6.16
N THR A 178 6.43 -14.93 5.06
CA THR A 178 7.23 -16.16 5.09
C THR A 178 8.73 -15.90 5.29
N ASP A 179 9.15 -14.64 5.24
CA ASP A 179 10.50 -14.25 5.56
C ASP A 179 10.81 -14.49 7.05
N ALA A 180 12.03 -14.91 7.37
CA ALA A 180 12.43 -15.23 8.74
C ALA A 180 13.03 -14.03 9.49
N ASP A 181 13.51 -13.03 8.75
CA ASP A 181 14.42 -12.01 9.23
C ASP A 181 13.94 -10.58 8.95
N ALA A 182 12.97 -10.37 8.06
CA ALA A 182 12.52 -9.05 7.63
C ALA A 182 11.00 -8.85 7.76
N ASP A 183 10.63 -7.71 8.33
CA ASP A 183 9.24 -7.28 8.39
C ASP A 183 8.77 -6.69 7.04
N VAL A 184 7.44 -6.72 6.84
CA VAL A 184 6.75 -5.99 5.77
C VAL A 184 5.62 -5.16 6.36
N ASP A 185 5.30 -4.03 5.74
CA ASP A 185 4.11 -3.25 6.10
C ASP A 185 3.05 -3.41 5.00
N PHE A 186 1.75 -3.38 5.35
CA PHE A 186 0.69 -3.42 4.35
C PHE A 186 -0.47 -2.47 4.64
N THR A 187 -1.18 -2.08 3.59
CA THR A 187 -2.46 -1.36 3.65
C THR A 187 -3.42 -1.91 2.61
N THR A 188 -4.72 -1.79 2.88
CA THR A 188 -5.76 -2.19 1.94
C THR A 188 -6.84 -1.13 1.84
N ARG A 189 -7.34 -0.92 0.63
CA ARG A 189 -8.41 0.03 0.34
C ARG A 189 -9.41 -0.59 -0.61
N VAL A 190 -10.66 -0.22 -0.50
CA VAL A 190 -11.72 -0.66 -1.41
C VAL A 190 -12.32 0.54 -2.12
N SER A 191 -12.47 0.45 -3.43
CA SER A 191 -13.30 1.36 -4.22
C SER A 191 -14.62 0.66 -4.52
N LYS A 192 -15.72 1.29 -4.12
CA LYS A 192 -17.09 0.76 -4.23
C LYS A 192 -17.92 1.67 -5.10
N VAL A 193 -18.65 1.13 -6.06
CA VAL A 193 -19.73 1.86 -6.73
C VAL A 193 -20.96 1.81 -5.82
N THR A 194 -21.45 2.96 -5.36
CA THR A 194 -22.54 3.05 -4.36
C THR A 194 -23.87 3.54 -4.93
N ALA A 195 -23.87 4.12 -6.15
CA ALA A 195 -25.08 4.51 -6.85
C ALA A 195 -24.88 4.54 -8.38
N ILE A 196 -25.98 4.30 -9.10
CA ILE A 196 -26.08 4.44 -10.56
C ILE A 196 -27.38 5.21 -10.85
N SER A 197 -27.29 6.34 -11.56
CA SER A 197 -28.42 7.21 -11.89
C SER A 197 -28.44 7.68 -13.33
#